data_AF-A0A3M1LQQ4-F1
#
_entry.id   AF-A0A3M1LQQ4-F1
#
_cell.length_a   1.000
_cell.length_b   1.000
_cell.length_c   1.000
_cell.angle_alpha   90.00
_cell.angle_beta   90.00
_cell.angle_gamma   90.00
#
_symmetry.space_group_name_H-M   'P 1'
#
loop_
_entity.id
_entity.type
_entity.pdbx_description
1 polymer ?
#
loop_
_entity_poly.entity_id
_entity_poly.type
_entity_poly.pdbx_seq_one_letter_code
_entity_poly.pdbx_strand_id
1 'polypeptide(L)' 'MDDIFVYDWAFRSLNRVSVADDGSEATGGHSYNPAISADGRFVAFASYATNLVSGDTNNKIDVFAPFPRYG' A
#
# COMPACT_ATOMS: atom_id res chain seq x y z
N MET A 1 9.12 -8.82 6.79
CA MET A 1 7.91 -8.23 6.17
C MET A 1 8.38 -6.95 5.53
N ASP A 2 8.05 -6.76 4.27
CA ASP A 2 8.51 -5.62 3.48
C ASP A 2 7.33 -4.68 3.23
N ASP A 3 7.57 -3.39 3.40
CA ASP A 3 6.59 -2.32 3.30
C ASP A 3 6.88 -1.39 2.14
N ILE A 4 5.83 -0.76 1.62
CA ILE A 4 5.93 0.26 0.59
C ILE A 4 5.64 1.63 1.20
N PHE A 5 6.55 2.57 0.97
CA PHE A 5 6.42 3.96 1.37
C PHE A 5 6.49 4.88 0.17
N VAL A 6 5.75 5.99 0.23
CA VAL A 6 5.85 7.11 -0.71
C VAL A 6 6.37 8.33 0.02
N TYR A 7 7.38 8.96 -0.57
CA TYR A 7 7.88 10.25 -0.11
C TYR A 7 7.21 11.38 -0.90
N ASP A 8 6.52 12.27 -0.20
CA ASP A 8 6.00 13.51 -0.75
C ASP A 8 7.06 14.62 -0.60
N TRP A 9 7.55 15.12 -1.74
CA TRP A 9 8.55 16.18 -1.75
C TRP A 9 7.98 17.56 -1.41
N ALA A 10 6.72 17.83 -1.77
CA ALA A 10 6.08 19.13 -1.56
C ALA A 10 5.86 19.38 -0.06
N PHE A 11 5.40 18.36 0.66
CA PHE A 11 5.13 18.43 2.10
C PHE A 11 6.24 17.84 2.97
N ARG A 12 7.30 17.28 2.35
CA ARG A 12 8.42 16.63 3.04
C ARG A 12 7.97 15.50 3.97
N SER A 13 6.95 14.74 3.56
CA SER A 13 6.35 13.67 4.36
C SER A 13 6.66 12.28 3.80
N LEU A 14 6.76 11.28 4.68
CA LEU A 14 6.94 9.88 4.32
C LEU A 14 5.69 9.11 4.76
N ASN A 15 4.97 8.53 3.80
CA ASN A 15 3.69 7.90 4.04
C ASN A 15 3.78 6.41 3.69
N ARG A 16 3.36 5.52 4.59
CA ARG A 16 3.21 4.10 4.28
C ARG A 16 1.95 3.90 3.45
N VAL A 17 2.07 3.18 2.34
CA VAL A 17 0.94 2.90 1.44
C VAL A 17 0.53 1.42 1.45
N SER A 18 1.36 0.54 2.02
CA SER A 18 0.99 -0.83 2.40
C SER A 18 0.17 -0.84 3.69
N VAL A 19 -0.98 -0.17 3.67
CA VAL A 19 -1.92 -0.10 4.80
C VAL A 19 -3.34 -0.42 4.33
N ALA A 20 -4.17 -0.94 5.24
CA ALA A 20 -5.59 -1.14 4.98
C ALA A 20 -6.33 0.20 4.88
N ASP A 21 -7.60 0.17 4.47
CA ASP A 21 -8.43 1.38 4.30
C ASP A 21 -8.58 2.22 5.58
N ASP A 22 -8.48 1.57 6.76
CA ASP A 22 -8.52 2.19 8.08
C ASP A 22 -7.15 2.72 8.56
N GLY A 23 -6.10 2.52 7.77
CA GLY A 23 -4.72 2.92 8.08
C GLY A 23 -3.93 1.90 8.91
N SER A 24 -4.51 0.74 9.24
CA SER A 24 -3.78 -0.34 9.91
C SER A 24 -2.70 -0.93 9.01
N GLU A 25 -1.60 -1.37 9.61
CA GLU A 25 -0.48 -1.94 8.88
C GLU A 25 -0.87 -3.26 8.19
N ALA A 26 -0.26 -3.53 7.04
CA ALA A 26 -0.35 -4.83 6.38
C ALA A 26 0.21 -5.94 7.29
N THR A 27 -0.52 -7.04 7.41
CA THR A 27 -0.17 -8.22 8.20
C THR A 27 -0.30 -9.49 7.36
N GLY A 28 0.40 -10.55 7.73
CA GLY A 28 0.29 -11.85 7.05
C GLY A 28 1.11 -12.03 5.76
N GLY A 29 1.86 -11.02 5.29
CA GLY A 29 2.67 -11.17 4.09
C GLY A 29 3.62 -10.01 3.74
N HIS A 30 4.39 -10.16 2.66
CA HIS A 30 5.26 -9.12 2.10
C HIS A 30 4.54 -8.31 1.02
N SER A 31 4.93 -7.03 0.86
CA SER A 31 4.51 -6.18 -0.27
C SER A 31 5.69 -5.88 -1.21
N TYR A 32 5.47 -5.92 -2.52
CA TYR A 32 6.54 -5.79 -3.52
C TYR A 32 6.02 -5.25 -4.87
N ASN A 33 6.96 -4.97 -5.79
CA ASN A 33 6.71 -4.46 -7.15
C ASN A 33 5.85 -3.18 -7.20
N PRO A 34 6.23 -2.09 -6.51
CA PRO A 34 5.45 -0.87 -6.53
C PRO A 34 5.51 -0.16 -7.89
N ALA A 35 4.40 0.49 -8.28
CA ALA A 35 4.30 1.40 -9.40
C ALA A 35 3.42 2.61 -9.02
N ILE A 36 3.78 3.82 -9.45
CA ILE A 36 3.04 5.04 -9.16
C ILE A 36 2.45 5.65 -10.44
N SER A 37 1.22 6.16 -10.38
CA SER A 37 0.61 6.88 -11.51
C SER A 37 1.38 8.18 -11.80
N ALA A 38 1.35 8.64 -13.06
CA ALA A 38 2.08 9.83 -13.48
C ALA A 38 1.68 11.11 -12.71
N ASP A 39 0.44 11.15 -12.21
CA ASP A 39 -0.12 12.23 -11.40
C ASP A 39 0.03 12.00 -9.88
N GLY A 40 0.69 10.92 -9.46
CA GLY A 40 0.93 10.58 -8.05
C GLY A 40 -0.31 10.13 -7.27
N ARG A 41 -1.49 10.05 -7.90
CA ARG A 41 -2.76 9.75 -7.21
C ARG A 41 -2.92 8.29 -6.79
N PHE A 42 -2.22 7.36 -7.41
CA PHE A 42 -2.35 5.94 -7.14
C PHE A 42 -0.98 5.27 -7.02
N VAL A 43 -0.86 4.34 -6.07
CA VAL A 43 0.31 3.47 -5.94
C VAL A 43 -0.14 2.03 -6.04
N ALA A 44 0.17 1.39 -7.16
CA ALA A 44 -0.08 -0.03 -7.34
C ALA A 44 1.03 -0.86 -6.69
N PHE A 45 0.70 -1.93 -5.97
CA PHE A 45 1.67 -2.91 -5.46
C PHE A 45 1.04 -4.29 -5.31
N ALA A 46 1.89 -5.32 -5.34
CA ALA A 46 1.50 -6.69 -5.05
C ALA A 46 1.71 -7.00 -3.57
N SER A 47 0.76 -7.69 -2.92
CA SER A 47 0.92 -8.09 -1.52
C SER A 47 0.32 -9.46 -1.22
N TYR A 48 0.92 -10.14 -0.24
CA TYR A 48 0.38 -11.35 0.41
C TYR A 48 -0.40 -11.02 1.69
N ALA A 49 -0.57 -9.73 2.02
CA ALA A 49 -1.18 -9.33 3.27
C ALA A 49 -2.68 -9.62 3.29
N THR A 50 -3.16 -10.28 4.34
CA THR A 50 -4.53 -10.80 4.45
C THR A 50 -5.52 -9.80 5.05
N ASN A 51 -5.09 -8.57 5.34
CA ASN A 51 -5.91 -7.56 6.01
C ASN A 51 -5.91 -6.20 5.30
N LEU A 52 -5.34 -6.09 4.10
CA LEU A 52 -5.37 -4.83 3.34
C LEU A 52 -6.79 -4.48 2.90
N VAL A 53 -7.62 -5.48 2.63
CA VAL A 53 -9.05 -5.33 2.36
C VAL A 53 -9.83 -6.33 3.22
N SER A 54 -10.96 -5.87 3.74
CA SER A 54 -11.94 -6.71 4.44
C SER A 54 -12.34 -7.92 3.58
N GLY A 55 -12.13 -9.13 4.11
CA GLY A 55 -12.53 -10.37 3.44
C GLY A 55 -11.46 -11.02 2.57
N ASP A 56 -10.24 -10.48 2.53
CA ASP A 56 -9.12 -11.15 1.89
C ASP A 56 -8.69 -12.40 2.71
N THR A 57 -8.97 -13.58 2.14
CA THR A 57 -8.80 -14.89 2.79
C THR A 57 -8.20 -15.94 1.85
N ASN A 58 -7.83 -15.55 0.64
CA ASN A 58 -7.53 -16.48 -0.44
C ASN A 58 -6.06 -16.97 -0.43
N ASN A 59 -5.20 -16.37 0.40
CA ASN A 59 -3.74 -16.61 0.47
C ASN A 59 -3.04 -16.49 -0.90
N LYS A 60 -3.52 -15.59 -1.75
CA LYS A 60 -2.93 -15.26 -3.05
C LYS A 60 -2.35 -13.86 -3.02
N ILE A 61 -1.61 -13.55 -4.08
CA ILE A 61 -1.09 -12.22 -4.31
C ILE A 61 -2.22 -11.38 -4.87
N ASP A 62 -2.51 -10.28 -4.21
CA ASP A 62 -3.47 -9.28 -4.69
C ASP A 62 -2.75 -7.98 -5.08
N VAL A 63 -3.29 -7.31 -6.10
CA VAL A 63 -2.78 -6.01 -6.56
C VAL A 63 -3.66 -4.90 -5.98
N PHE A 64 -3.07 -4.05 -5.16
CA PHE A 64 -3.73 -2.94 -4.50
C PHE A 64 -3.29 -1.62 -5.14
N ALA A 65 -4.22 -0.67 -5.30
CA ALA A 65 -3.93 0.67 -5.82
C ALA A 65 -4.54 1.80 -4.95
N PRO A 66 -4.11 1.95 -3.68
CA PRO A 66 -4.65 2.97 -2.80
C PRO A 66 -4.31 4.40 -3.25
N PHE A 67 -5.15 5.34 -2.81
CA PHE A 67 -4.84 6.76 -2.80
C PHE A 67 -3.84 7.07 -1.69
N PRO A 68 -2.67 7.67 -1.98
CA PRO A 68 -1.78 8.18 -0.96
C PRO A 68 -2.49 9.25 -0.11
N ARG A 69 -2.50 9.07 1.21
CA ARG A 69 -2.98 10.11 2.14
C ARG A 69 -1.78 10.95 2.55
N TYR A 70 -1.66 12.12 1.94
CA TYR A 70 -0.65 13.11 2.32
C TYR A 70 -1.18 13.90 3.52
N GLY A 71 -0.53 13.74 4.67
CA GLY A 71 -0.76 14.55 5.87
C GLY A 71 -0.09 15.91 5.81
#